data_AF-A0A847NVR3-F1
#
_entry.id   AF-A0A847NVR3-F1
#
_cell.length_a   1.000
_cell.length_b   1.000
_cell.length_c   1.000
_cell.angle_alpha   90.00
_cell.angle_beta   90.00
_cell.angle_gamma   90.00
#
_symmetry.space_group_name_H-M   'P 1'
#
loop_
_entity.id
_entity.type
_entity.pdbx_description
1 polymer ?
#
loop_
_entity_poly.entity_id
_entity_poly.type
_entity_poly.pdbx_seq_one_letter_code
_entity_poly.pdbx_strand_id
1 'polypeptide(L)'
;MKVVETKKFKNCLNIGVSIILVFMGIFLLIFPWFGETRPGRLLYLLYTVYGGIKIIEYIFTRNDKDYEDLYTGIACILAAASGFKFWMYSSAMVLSLTLVSWIGIMAIIKLIKLDFYHDRSNKMFYVNLITFSVFLLAGLLTSVNLYFEEAIQTIMLGLFFLVNGMLNLIEDGIRIYWENKENSKNK
;
A
#
# COMPACT_ATOMS: atom_id res chain seq x y z
N MET A 1 29.54 11.07 7.24
CA MET A 1 29.48 10.53 5.87
C MET A 1 28.64 9.25 5.79
N LYS A 2 28.93 8.19 6.56
CA LYS A 2 28.13 6.94 6.61
C LYS A 2 26.62 7.14 6.84
N VAL A 3 26.22 8.00 7.79
CA VAL A 3 24.80 8.25 8.11
C VAL A 3 24.01 8.87 6.94
N VAL A 4 24.65 9.73 6.14
CA VAL A 4 24.02 10.39 4.98
C VAL A 4 23.83 9.40 3.83
N GLU A 5 24.76 8.48 3.67
CA GLU A 5 24.74 7.44 2.64
C GLU A 5 23.64 6.39 2.91
N THR A 6 23.51 5.96 4.17
CA THR A 6 22.44 5.06 4.61
C THR A 6 21.06 5.68 4.40
N LYS A 7 20.91 6.99 4.64
CA LYS A 7 19.63 7.69 4.46
C LYS A 7 19.23 7.82 2.98
N LYS A 8 20.18 8.10 2.08
CA LYS A 8 19.93 8.13 0.63
C LYS A 8 19.53 6.76 0.07
N PHE A 9 20.19 5.68 0.52
CA PHE A 9 19.86 4.32 0.11
C PHE A 9 18.41 3.94 0.50
N LYS A 10 18.01 4.24 1.75
CA LYS A 10 16.64 4.02 2.24
C LYS A 10 15.61 4.76 1.38
N ASN A 11 15.84 6.04 1.10
CA ASN A 11 14.92 6.85 0.29
C ASN A 11 14.80 6.32 -1.15
N CYS A 12 15.89 5.84 -1.75
CA CYS A 12 15.87 5.22 -3.08
C CYS A 12 15.08 3.91 -3.08
N LEU A 13 15.20 3.11 -2.01
CA LEU A 13 14.50 1.85 -1.86
C LEU A 13 13.00 2.08 -1.72
N ASN A 14 12.57 3.01 -0.86
CA ASN A 14 11.16 3.35 -0.67
C ASN A 14 10.50 3.85 -1.96
N ILE A 15 11.17 4.75 -2.70
CA ILE A 15 10.69 5.17 -4.03
C ILE A 15 10.58 3.98 -4.97
N GLY A 16 11.62 3.12 -5.02
CA GLY A 16 11.63 1.94 -5.89
C GLY A 16 10.45 1.01 -5.61
N VAL A 17 10.15 0.75 -4.34
CA VAL A 17 8.99 -0.04 -3.91
C VAL A 17 7.69 0.63 -4.34
N SER A 18 7.53 1.92 -4.07
CA SER A 18 6.34 2.67 -4.43
C SER A 18 6.11 2.70 -5.96
N ILE A 19 7.18 2.76 -6.77
CA ILE A 19 7.11 2.62 -8.24
C ILE A 19 6.64 1.22 -8.64
N ILE A 20 7.19 0.16 -8.04
CA ILE A 20 6.79 -1.23 -8.33
C ILE A 20 5.29 -1.44 -8.06
N LEU A 21 4.75 -0.84 -6.99
CA LEU A 21 3.32 -0.91 -6.68
C LEU A 21 2.45 -0.24 -7.74
N VAL A 22 2.88 0.92 -8.23
CA VAL A 22 2.20 1.60 -9.35
C VAL A 22 2.20 0.71 -10.59
N PHE A 23 3.34 0.14 -10.96
CA PHE A 23 3.43 -0.78 -12.09
C PHE A 23 2.53 -2.01 -11.92
N MET A 24 2.45 -2.56 -10.72
CA MET A 24 1.56 -3.69 -10.43
C MET A 24 0.09 -3.30 -10.62
N GLY A 25 -0.31 -2.11 -10.17
CA GLY A 25 -1.65 -1.55 -10.41
C GLY A 25 -1.97 -1.37 -11.90
N ILE A 26 -1.03 -0.81 -12.67
CA ILE A 26 -1.17 -0.67 -14.15
C ILE A 26 -1.30 -2.04 -14.80
N PHE A 27 -0.47 -3.01 -14.41
CA PHE A 27 -0.50 -4.36 -14.96
C PHE A 27 -1.87 -5.04 -14.77
N LEU A 28 -2.48 -4.87 -13.60
CA LEU A 28 -3.83 -5.38 -13.32
C LEU A 28 -4.92 -4.71 -14.15
N LEU A 29 -4.79 -3.42 -14.47
CA LEU A 29 -5.76 -2.72 -15.31
C LEU A 29 -5.79 -3.26 -16.74
N ILE A 30 -4.64 -3.71 -17.25
CA ILE A 30 -4.51 -4.26 -18.60
C ILE A 30 -4.86 -5.76 -18.62
N PHE A 31 -4.77 -6.43 -17.47
CA PHE A 31 -4.96 -7.88 -17.35
C PHE A 31 -6.27 -8.45 -17.94
N PRO A 32 -7.45 -7.79 -17.78
CA PRO A 32 -8.70 -8.26 -18.38
C PRO A 32 -8.66 -8.40 -19.90
N TRP A 33 -7.78 -7.65 -20.59
CA TRP A 33 -7.64 -7.72 -22.05
C TRP A 33 -7.02 -9.05 -22.52
N PHE A 34 -6.37 -9.79 -21.62
CA PHE A 34 -5.81 -11.12 -21.89
C PHE A 34 -6.81 -12.26 -21.64
N GLY A 35 -8.04 -11.96 -21.23
CA GLY A 35 -9.12 -12.95 -21.09
C GLY A 35 -9.06 -13.83 -19.82
N GLU A 36 -8.05 -13.71 -18.96
CA GLU A 36 -8.02 -14.37 -17.65
C GLU A 36 -8.61 -13.44 -16.59
N THR A 37 -9.90 -13.59 -16.29
CA THR A 37 -10.65 -12.70 -15.38
C THR A 37 -10.81 -13.25 -13.98
N ARG A 38 -10.02 -14.24 -13.53
CA ARG A 38 -10.17 -14.83 -12.19
C ARG A 38 -9.68 -13.87 -11.10
N PRO A 39 -10.55 -13.02 -10.52
CA PRO A 39 -10.11 -11.88 -9.73
C PRO A 39 -9.61 -12.32 -8.35
N GLY A 40 -10.17 -13.41 -7.80
CA GLY A 40 -9.74 -13.99 -6.53
C GLY A 40 -8.27 -14.40 -6.53
N ARG A 41 -7.82 -15.14 -7.57
CA ARG A 41 -6.42 -15.57 -7.67
C ARG A 41 -5.48 -14.39 -7.83
N LEU A 42 -5.89 -13.39 -8.61
CA LEU A 42 -5.12 -12.16 -8.82
C LEU A 42 -4.96 -11.40 -7.51
N LEU A 43 -6.04 -11.23 -6.73
CA LEU A 43 -5.96 -10.54 -5.45
C LEU A 43 -5.00 -11.23 -4.48
N TYR A 44 -5.06 -12.56 -4.35
CA TYR A 44 -4.17 -13.27 -3.44
C TYR A 44 -2.72 -13.24 -3.88
N LEU A 45 -2.45 -13.43 -5.17
CA LEU A 45 -1.09 -13.29 -5.73
C LEU A 45 -0.53 -11.89 -5.43
N LEU A 46 -1.34 -10.87 -5.64
CA LEU A 46 -1.01 -9.48 -5.41
C LEU A 46 -0.69 -9.22 -3.94
N TYR A 47 -1.52 -9.70 -3.00
CA TYR A 47 -1.21 -9.59 -1.57
C TYR A 47 0.08 -10.34 -1.18
N THR A 48 0.37 -11.49 -1.78
CA THR A 48 1.63 -12.20 -1.54
C THR A 48 2.83 -11.38 -2.02
N VAL A 49 2.78 -10.86 -3.25
CA VAL A 49 3.85 -10.03 -3.83
C VAL A 49 4.01 -8.74 -3.01
N TYR A 50 2.91 -8.06 -2.71
CA TYR A 50 2.93 -6.81 -1.95
C TYR A 50 3.47 -7.01 -0.53
N GLY A 51 3.01 -8.06 0.16
CA GLY A 51 3.49 -8.40 1.50
C GLY A 51 4.98 -8.74 1.51
N GLY A 52 5.45 -9.51 0.51
CA GLY A 52 6.87 -9.83 0.35
C GLY A 52 7.73 -8.58 0.14
N ILE A 53 7.30 -7.68 -0.75
CA ILE A 53 8.00 -6.41 -1.01
C ILE A 53 8.08 -5.56 0.26
N LYS A 54 6.99 -5.44 1.03
CA LYS A 54 6.95 -4.63 2.25
C LYS A 54 7.81 -5.20 3.38
N ILE A 55 7.90 -6.52 3.51
CA ILE A 55 8.81 -7.16 4.46
C ILE A 55 10.27 -6.93 4.05
N ILE A 56 10.59 -7.06 2.75
CA ILE A 56 11.92 -6.75 2.24
C ILE A 56 12.28 -5.29 2.55
N GLU A 57 11.39 -4.35 2.23
CA GLU A 57 11.55 -2.93 2.54
C GLU A 57 11.85 -2.69 4.03
N TYR A 58 11.07 -3.32 4.92
CA TYR A 58 11.28 -3.21 6.35
C TYR A 58 12.67 -3.72 6.80
N ILE A 59 13.13 -4.85 6.27
CA ILE A 59 14.44 -5.44 6.60
C ILE A 59 15.59 -4.47 6.21
N PHE A 60 15.50 -3.84 5.04
CA PHE A 60 16.53 -2.93 4.54
C PHE A 60 16.43 -1.50 5.10
N THR A 61 15.22 -1.02 5.41
CA THR A 61 14.97 0.35 5.85
C THR A 61 14.92 0.50 7.37
N ARG A 62 15.05 -0.60 8.13
CA ARG A 62 14.97 -0.68 9.61
C ARG A 62 15.37 0.62 10.30
N ASN A 63 14.37 1.34 10.78
CA ASN A 63 14.49 2.57 11.54
C ASN A 63 13.82 2.30 12.88
N ASP A 64 14.47 2.62 14.01
CA ASP A 64 14.14 2.08 15.34
C ASP A 64 12.71 2.34 15.86
N LYS A 65 11.89 3.12 15.13
CA LYS A 65 10.54 3.51 15.56
C LYS A 65 9.47 3.53 14.46
N ASP A 66 9.77 3.09 13.23
CA ASP A 66 8.79 3.02 12.14
C ASP A 66 8.54 1.55 11.75
N TYR A 67 7.35 1.06 12.06
CA TYR A 67 6.93 -0.33 11.86
C TYR A 67 5.80 -0.46 10.84
N GLU A 68 5.46 0.62 10.11
CA GLU A 68 4.38 0.63 9.12
C GLU A 68 4.57 -0.48 8.07
N ASP A 69 5.77 -0.60 7.51
CA ASP A 69 6.07 -1.58 6.46
C ASP A 69 5.98 -3.01 6.97
N LEU A 70 6.38 -3.26 8.22
CA LEU A 70 6.25 -4.58 8.86
C LEU A 70 4.79 -4.95 9.04
N TYR A 71 3.98 -4.07 9.63
CA TYR A 71 2.57 -4.34 9.86
C TYR A 71 1.79 -4.47 8.54
N THR A 72 2.14 -3.67 7.53
CA THR A 72 1.59 -3.77 6.18
C THR A 72 1.92 -5.14 5.56
N GLY A 73 3.17 -5.58 5.69
CA GLY A 73 3.62 -6.88 5.22
C GLY A 73 2.85 -8.03 5.87
N ILE A 74 2.71 -8.02 7.19
CA ILE A 74 1.95 -9.01 7.95
C ILE A 74 0.47 -9.00 7.54
N ALA A 75 -0.15 -7.82 7.43
CA ALA A 75 -1.54 -7.68 7.01
C ALA A 75 -1.80 -8.28 5.61
N CYS A 76 -0.87 -8.07 4.68
CA CYS A 76 -0.95 -8.65 3.35
C CYS A 76 -0.81 -10.18 3.36
N ILE A 77 0.11 -10.74 4.17
CA ILE A 77 0.23 -12.20 4.31
C ILE A 77 -1.03 -12.81 4.90
N LEU A 78 -1.61 -12.19 5.94
CA LEU A 78 -2.87 -12.65 6.54
C LEU A 78 -4.03 -12.59 5.53
N ALA A 79 -4.11 -11.51 4.74
CA ALA A 79 -5.10 -11.38 3.68
C ALA A 79 -4.91 -12.45 2.58
N ALA A 80 -3.67 -12.76 2.18
CA ALA A 80 -3.37 -13.83 1.24
C ALA A 80 -3.76 -15.22 1.82
N ALA A 81 -3.44 -15.48 3.09
CA ALA A 81 -3.76 -16.75 3.75
C ALA A 81 -5.28 -16.96 3.92
N SER A 82 -6.07 -15.88 4.04
CA SER A 82 -7.53 -15.98 4.14
C SER A 82 -8.16 -16.71 2.94
N GLY A 83 -7.54 -16.61 1.76
CA GLY A 83 -8.04 -17.25 0.54
C GLY A 83 -8.14 -18.77 0.59
N PHE A 84 -7.34 -19.43 1.43
CA PHE A 84 -7.42 -20.90 1.59
C PHE A 84 -8.71 -21.35 2.31
N LYS A 85 -9.26 -20.52 3.20
CA LYS A 85 -10.42 -20.89 4.02
C LYS A 85 -11.75 -20.64 3.30
N PHE A 86 -11.81 -19.62 2.46
CA PHE A 86 -13.07 -19.14 1.87
C PHE A 86 -13.35 -19.64 0.44
N TRP A 87 -12.65 -20.69 0.00
CA TRP A 87 -12.76 -21.21 -1.37
C TRP A 87 -14.16 -21.71 -1.80
N MET A 88 -15.07 -22.00 -0.85
CA MET A 88 -16.44 -22.46 -1.14
C MET A 88 -17.49 -21.34 -1.25
N TYR A 89 -17.14 -20.08 -0.99
CA TYR A 89 -18.07 -18.95 -1.06
C TYR A 89 -18.00 -18.23 -2.42
N SER A 90 -18.99 -17.37 -2.70
CA SER A 90 -19.00 -16.62 -3.96
C SER A 90 -17.79 -15.69 -4.09
N SER A 91 -17.14 -15.69 -5.26
CA SER A 91 -15.88 -14.96 -5.49
C SER A 91 -16.01 -13.47 -5.15
N ALA A 92 -17.11 -12.82 -5.56
CA ALA A 92 -17.36 -11.40 -5.30
C ALA A 92 -17.43 -11.06 -3.80
N MET A 93 -18.13 -11.89 -3.02
CA MET A 93 -18.27 -11.68 -1.58
C MET A 93 -16.92 -11.87 -0.86
N VAL A 94 -16.19 -12.92 -1.22
CA VAL A 94 -14.87 -13.21 -0.63
C VAL A 94 -13.88 -12.09 -0.95
N LEU A 95 -13.84 -11.63 -2.20
CA LEU A 95 -13.01 -10.51 -2.64
C LEU A 95 -13.31 -9.24 -1.86
N SER A 96 -14.58 -8.84 -1.79
CA SER A 96 -14.98 -7.62 -1.10
C SER A 96 -14.69 -7.70 0.40
N LEU A 97 -15.04 -8.80 1.06
CA LEU A 97 -14.79 -8.97 2.50
C LEU A 97 -13.30 -8.98 2.81
N THR A 98 -12.48 -9.63 1.98
CA THR A 98 -11.02 -9.64 2.14
C THR A 98 -10.46 -8.23 1.97
N LEU A 99 -10.90 -7.50 0.96
CA LEU A 99 -10.45 -6.13 0.70
C LEU A 99 -10.85 -5.17 1.82
N VAL A 100 -12.11 -5.17 2.25
CA VAL A 100 -12.59 -4.33 3.37
C VAL A 100 -11.84 -4.65 4.66
N SER A 101 -11.65 -5.93 4.97
CA SER A 101 -10.90 -6.34 6.17
C SER A 101 -9.46 -5.86 6.10
N TRP A 102 -8.83 -5.97 4.94
CA TRP A 102 -7.47 -5.48 4.71
C TRP A 102 -7.39 -3.96 4.82
N ILE A 103 -8.32 -3.21 4.22
CA ILE A 103 -8.42 -1.74 4.35
C ILE A 103 -8.58 -1.35 5.81
N GLY A 104 -9.38 -2.06 6.60
CA GLY A 104 -9.56 -1.80 8.02
C GLY A 104 -8.27 -1.94 8.81
N ILE A 105 -7.50 -3.01 8.57
CA ILE A 105 -6.19 -3.21 9.20
C ILE A 105 -5.20 -2.12 8.75
N MET A 106 -5.13 -1.84 7.46
CA MET A 106 -4.28 -0.77 6.91
C MET A 106 -4.64 0.60 7.46
N ALA A 107 -5.92 0.84 7.74
CA ALA A 107 -6.37 2.09 8.31
C ALA A 107 -5.84 2.28 9.73
N ILE A 108 -5.88 1.23 10.56
CA ILE A 108 -5.29 1.24 11.91
C ILE A 108 -3.78 1.51 11.81
N ILE A 109 -3.08 0.84 10.89
CA ILE A 109 -1.63 1.02 10.69
C ILE A 109 -1.30 2.48 10.32
N LYS A 110 -2.02 3.05 9.34
CA LYS A 110 -1.83 4.45 8.92
C LYS A 110 -2.21 5.44 10.02
N LEU A 111 -3.20 5.14 10.86
CA LEU A 111 -3.55 5.96 12.03
C LEU A 111 -2.44 5.98 13.09
N ILE A 112 -1.81 4.84 13.39
CA ILE A 112 -0.67 4.78 14.32
C ILE A 112 0.48 5.67 13.84
N LYS A 113 0.79 5.64 12.53
CA LYS A 113 1.79 6.53 11.93
C LYS A 113 1.37 7.99 12.02
N LEU A 114 0.10 8.28 11.76
CA LEU A 114 -0.43 9.63 11.79
C LEU A 114 -0.35 10.25 13.18
N ASP A 115 -0.69 9.48 14.23
CA ASP A 115 -0.58 9.86 15.64
C ASP A 115 0.89 10.19 16.01
N PHE A 116 1.82 9.34 15.58
CA PHE A 116 3.25 9.57 15.76
C PHE A 116 3.79 10.87 15.13
N TYR A 117 3.25 11.30 13.99
CA TYR A 117 3.61 12.57 13.37
C TYR A 117 2.89 13.76 14.01
N HIS A 118 1.66 13.56 14.53
CA HIS A 118 0.89 14.56 15.25
C HIS A 118 1.62 15.01 16.52
N ASP A 119 2.04 14.05 17.35
CA ASP A 119 2.75 14.29 18.61
C ASP A 119 4.04 15.10 18.45
N ARG A 120 4.64 15.05 17.25
CA ARG A 120 5.89 15.76 16.95
C ARG A 120 5.71 17.06 16.21
N SER A 121 4.46 17.50 16.01
CA SER A 121 4.13 18.71 15.23
C SER A 121 4.79 18.73 13.86
N ASN A 122 4.94 17.54 13.25
CA ASN A 122 5.63 17.40 11.98
C ASN A 122 4.68 17.72 10.82
N LYS A 123 5.13 18.52 9.86
CA LYS A 123 4.33 18.92 8.68
C LYS A 123 3.90 17.72 7.80
N MET A 124 4.58 16.58 7.90
CA MET A 124 4.15 15.32 7.27
C MET A 124 2.80 14.81 7.78
N PHE A 125 2.33 15.27 8.95
CA PHE A 125 1.00 14.94 9.47
C PHE A 125 -0.12 15.23 8.46
N TYR A 126 -0.14 16.44 7.88
CA TYR A 126 -1.21 16.82 6.93
C TYR A 126 -1.17 16.01 5.64
N VAL A 127 0.04 15.69 5.16
CA VAL A 127 0.22 14.86 3.96
C VAL A 127 -0.35 13.46 4.22
N ASN A 128 0.06 12.84 5.33
CA ASN A 128 -0.40 11.51 5.71
C ASN A 128 -1.90 11.47 6.00
N LEU A 129 -2.49 12.54 6.53
CA LEU A 129 -3.94 12.65 6.76
C LEU A 129 -4.72 12.67 5.44
N ILE A 130 -4.25 13.46 4.46
CA ILE A 130 -4.89 13.55 3.15
C ILE A 130 -4.75 12.22 2.40
N THR A 131 -3.55 11.62 2.36
CA THR A 131 -3.33 10.34 1.67
C THR A 131 -4.11 9.21 2.33
N PHE A 132 -4.18 9.18 3.67
CA PHE A 132 -5.04 8.27 4.41
C PHE A 132 -6.52 8.41 4.05
N SER A 133 -7.01 9.64 3.94
CA SER A 133 -8.41 9.91 3.61
C SER A 133 -8.76 9.44 2.19
N VAL A 134 -7.88 9.71 1.21
CA VAL A 134 -8.04 9.24 -0.17
C VAL A 134 -7.94 7.71 -0.24
N PHE A 135 -7.02 7.09 0.50
CA PHE A 135 -6.88 5.64 0.60
C PHE A 135 -8.17 4.97 1.09
N LEU A 136 -8.76 5.48 2.18
CA LEU A 136 -10.01 4.95 2.72
C LEU A 136 -11.17 5.08 1.74
N LEU A 137 -11.33 6.27 1.14
CA LEU A 137 -12.40 6.51 0.16
C LEU A 137 -12.26 5.58 -1.06
N ALA A 138 -11.06 5.49 -1.64
CA ALA A 138 -10.78 4.62 -2.77
C ALA A 138 -11.03 3.14 -2.44
N GLY A 139 -10.64 2.70 -1.24
CA GLY A 139 -10.83 1.33 -0.79
C GLY A 139 -12.30 0.95 -0.60
N LEU A 140 -13.08 1.83 0.02
CA LEU A 140 -14.53 1.63 0.21
C LEU A 140 -15.27 1.61 -1.13
N LEU A 141 -14.98 2.59 -2.01
CA LEU A 141 -15.53 2.63 -3.37
C LEU A 141 -15.22 1.35 -4.14
N THR A 142 -13.98 0.88 -4.09
CA THR A 142 -13.56 -0.37 -4.75
C THR A 142 -14.36 -1.55 -4.22
N SER A 143 -14.47 -1.67 -2.90
CA SER A 143 -15.16 -2.78 -2.25
C SER A 143 -16.63 -2.92 -2.64
N VAL A 144 -17.34 -1.79 -2.80
CA VAL A 144 -18.72 -1.75 -3.30
C VAL A 144 -18.80 -2.20 -4.75
N ASN A 145 -17.83 -1.82 -5.58
CA ASN A 145 -17.81 -2.17 -6.99
C ASN A 145 -17.32 -3.61 -7.27
N LEU A 146 -16.88 -4.35 -6.24
CA LEU A 146 -16.51 -5.77 -6.39
C LEU A 146 -17.72 -6.71 -6.52
N TYR A 147 -18.94 -6.21 -6.39
CA TYR A 147 -20.18 -7.00 -6.57
C TYR A 147 -20.66 -7.08 -8.03
N PHE A 148 -19.99 -6.40 -8.96
CA PHE A 148 -20.30 -6.43 -10.40
C PHE A 148 -19.58 -7.60 -11.11
N GLU A 149 -19.46 -7.54 -12.43
CA GLU A 149 -18.85 -8.57 -13.27
C GLU A 149 -17.34 -8.74 -13.01
N GLU A 150 -16.79 -9.93 -13.28
CA GLU A 150 -15.38 -10.29 -13.01
C GLU A 150 -14.36 -9.35 -13.68
N ALA A 151 -14.67 -8.89 -14.90
CA ALA A 151 -13.84 -7.91 -15.59
C ALA A 151 -13.80 -6.58 -14.82
N ILE A 152 -14.94 -6.10 -14.34
CA ILE A 152 -15.05 -4.89 -13.52
C ILE A 152 -14.31 -5.09 -12.20
N GLN A 153 -14.45 -6.25 -11.56
CA GLN A 153 -13.76 -6.57 -10.31
C GLN A 153 -12.24 -6.42 -10.46
N THR A 154 -11.68 -6.97 -11.54
CA THR A 154 -10.23 -6.91 -11.82
C THR A 154 -9.77 -5.47 -12.09
N ILE A 155 -10.53 -4.70 -12.87
CA ILE A 155 -10.25 -3.28 -13.14
C ILE A 155 -10.29 -2.47 -11.84
N MET A 156 -11.30 -2.68 -10.99
CA MET A 156 -11.45 -1.95 -9.74
C MET A 156 -10.32 -2.27 -8.76
N LEU A 157 -9.89 -3.53 -8.67
CA LEU A 157 -8.69 -3.90 -7.91
C LEU A 157 -7.43 -3.22 -8.46
N GLY A 158 -7.24 -3.25 -9.79
CA GLY A 158 -6.10 -2.58 -10.43
C GLY A 158 -6.07 -1.09 -10.14
N LEU A 159 -7.22 -0.42 -10.25
CA LEU A 159 -7.37 1.01 -9.93
C LEU A 159 -7.03 1.29 -8.46
N PHE A 160 -7.52 0.46 -7.54
CA PHE A 160 -7.23 0.63 -6.12
C PHE A 160 -5.74 0.52 -5.81
N PHE A 161 -5.06 -0.51 -6.31
CA PHE A 161 -3.63 -0.69 -6.08
C PHE A 161 -2.78 0.37 -6.79
N LEU A 162 -3.22 0.85 -7.95
CA LEU A 162 -2.61 1.99 -8.62
C LEU A 162 -2.68 3.26 -7.76
N VAL A 163 -3.88 3.60 -7.26
CA VAL A 163 -4.08 4.75 -6.38
C VAL A 163 -3.25 4.60 -5.11
N ASN A 164 -3.26 3.42 -4.47
CA ASN A 164 -2.46 3.15 -3.28
C ASN A 164 -0.94 3.32 -3.54
N GLY A 165 -0.44 2.83 -4.68
CA GLY A 165 0.96 3.03 -5.08
C GLY A 165 1.29 4.51 -5.30
N MET A 166 0.41 5.26 -5.95
CA MET A 166 0.58 6.70 -6.16
C MET A 166 0.59 7.48 -4.84
N LEU A 167 -0.28 7.14 -3.90
CA LEU A 167 -0.33 7.78 -2.58
C LEU A 167 0.99 7.55 -1.82
N ASN A 168 1.51 6.32 -1.84
CA ASN A 168 2.82 6.02 -1.24
C ASN A 168 3.95 6.82 -1.91
N LEU A 169 3.96 6.94 -3.25
CA LEU A 169 4.93 7.78 -3.96
C LEU A 169 4.87 9.25 -3.54
N ILE A 170 3.66 9.80 -3.35
CA ILE A 170 3.47 11.18 -2.90
C ILE A 170 4.00 11.34 -1.46
N GLU A 171 3.68 10.42 -0.55
CA GLU A 171 4.20 10.44 0.82
C GLU A 171 5.74 10.41 0.83
N ASP A 172 6.35 9.48 0.09
CA ASP A 172 7.80 9.32 0.03
C ASP A 172 8.49 10.52 -0.64
N GLY A 173 7.94 11.01 -1.76
CA GLY A 173 8.47 12.17 -2.48
C GLY A 173 8.46 13.44 -1.63
N ILE A 174 7.35 13.70 -0.92
CA ILE A 174 7.25 14.86 -0.02
C ILE A 174 8.17 14.70 1.19
N ARG A 175 8.28 13.50 1.76
CA ARG A 175 9.21 13.20 2.87
C ARG A 175 10.64 13.56 2.49
N ILE A 176 11.11 13.09 1.33
CA ILE A 176 12.45 13.34 0.82
C ILE A 176 12.69 14.83 0.57
N TYR A 177 11.69 15.54 0.02
CA TYR A 177 11.78 16.98 -0.20
C TYR A 177 11.96 17.75 1.11
N TRP A 178 11.18 17.43 2.15
CA TRP A 178 11.32 18.06 3.47
C TRP A 178 12.65 17.76 4.13
N GLU A 179 13.12 16.52 4.08
CA GLU A 179 14.41 16.12 4.64
C GLU A 179 15.58 16.86 3.98
N ASN A 180 15.54 17.03 2.65
CA ASN A 180 16.56 17.78 1.92
C ASN A 180 16.53 19.28 2.27
N LYS A 181 15.34 19.85 2.43
CA LYS A 181 15.16 21.26 2.83
C LYS A 181 15.71 21.53 4.23
N GLU A 182 15.47 20.63 5.18
CA GLU A 182 15.96 20.77 6.55
C GLU A 182 17.50 20.65 6.61
N ASN A 183 18.08 19.72 5.85
CA ASN A 183 19.54 19.59 5.70
C ASN A 183 20.20 20.81 5.05
N SER A 184 19.50 21.52 4.16
CA SER A 184 20.01 22.75 3.52
C SER A 184 20.02 23.96 4.46
N LYS A 185 19.19 23.97 5.51
CA LYS A 185 19.15 25.05 6.51
C LYS A 185 20.17 24.89 7.64
N ASN A 186 20.64 23.66 7.85
CA ASN A 186 21.61 23.32 8.91
C ASN A 186 23.07 23.27 8.39
N LYS A 187 23.30 23.74 7.16
CA LYS A 187 24.62 23.97 6.56
C LYS A 187 24.86 25.46 6.45
#